data_AF-G9Y6N6-F1
#
_entry.id   AF-G9Y6N6-F1
#
_cell.length_a   1.000
_cell.length_b   1.000
_cell.length_c   1.000
_cell.angle_alpha   90.00
_cell.angle_beta   90.00
_cell.angle_gamma   90.00
#
_symmetry.space_group_name_H-M   'P 1'
#
loop_
_entity.id
_entity.type
_entity.pdbx_description
1 polymer ?
#
loop_
_entity_poly.entity_id
_entity_poly.type
_entity_poly.pdbx_seq_one_letter_code
_entity_poly.pdbx_strand_id
1 'polypeptide(L)'
;MMSFKPDIENLNTVTDCLSALADINKSIGDIKFQLEYEPVGGDEWRHSAERALFVCKKVRLSISDKLAILRQAEKEQNVKMHMRVNDYLVKELMMQVSESTFKECARIAHLKGNSLELYQEGIDEQRNV
;
A
#
# COMPACT_ATOMS: atom_id res chain seq x y z
N MET A 1 23.06 9.16 22.64
CA MET A 1 22.75 8.61 21.31
C MET A 1 21.26 8.29 21.29
N MET A 2 20.43 9.07 20.57
CA MET A 2 18.98 8.86 20.55
C MET A 2 18.65 7.59 19.74
N SER A 3 18.02 6.62 20.39
CA SER A 3 17.50 5.42 19.75
C SER A 3 16.21 5.79 19.01
N PHE A 4 16.28 5.95 17.69
CA PHE A 4 15.08 6.07 16.86
C PHE A 4 14.45 4.68 16.71
N LYS A 5 13.64 4.30 17.69
CA LYS A 5 12.69 3.19 17.58
C LYS A 5 11.32 3.82 17.40
N PRO A 6 10.86 4.07 16.15
CA PRO A 6 9.47 4.44 15.97
C PRO A 6 8.64 3.27 16.49
N ASP A 7 7.59 3.59 17.24
CA ASP A 7 6.64 2.60 17.70
C ASP A 7 5.79 2.16 16.50
N ILE A 8 6.33 1.19 15.75
CA ILE A 8 5.74 0.69 14.51
C ILE A 8 4.32 0.15 14.78
N GLU A 9 4.05 -0.32 16.00
CA GLU A 9 2.73 -0.82 16.40
C GLU A 9 1.68 0.31 16.40
N ASN A 10 2.06 1.55 16.67
CA ASN A 10 1.16 2.70 16.71
C ASN A 10 0.87 3.36 15.35
N LEU A 11 1.54 2.94 14.27
CA LEU A 11 1.29 3.49 12.92
C LEU A 11 0.01 2.87 12.32
N ASN A 12 -1.15 3.44 12.61
CA ASN A 12 -2.45 2.82 12.32
C ASN A 12 -3.09 3.27 11.01
N THR A 13 -2.60 4.37 10.43
CA THR A 13 -3.12 4.90 9.16
C THR A 13 -2.05 4.92 8.07
N VAL A 14 -2.51 4.94 6.81
CA VAL A 14 -1.64 5.14 5.64
C VAL A 14 -0.83 6.43 5.80
N THR A 15 -1.44 7.50 6.29
CA THR A 15 -0.77 8.78 6.52
C THR A 15 0.32 8.66 7.58
N ASP A 16 0.08 7.97 8.69
CA ASP A 16 1.10 7.77 9.74
C ASP A 16 2.33 7.04 9.18
N CYS A 17 2.09 5.97 8.41
CA CYS A 17 3.17 5.23 7.76
C CYS A 17 3.96 6.09 6.75
N LEU A 18 3.27 6.92 5.96
CA LEU A 18 3.92 7.81 4.98
C LEU A 18 4.77 8.89 5.66
N SER A 19 4.25 9.50 6.73
CA SER A 19 5.01 10.47 7.53
C SER A 19 6.23 9.83 8.18
N ALA A 20 6.08 8.66 8.81
CA ALA A 20 7.19 7.93 9.41
C ALA A 20 8.24 7.49 8.36
N LEU A 21 7.81 7.14 7.14
CA LEU A 21 8.72 6.86 6.02
C LEU A 21 9.52 8.09 5.60
N ALA A 22 8.91 9.27 5.58
CA ALA A 22 9.63 10.51 5.27
C ALA A 22 10.72 10.79 6.30
N ASP A 23 10.39 10.67 7.59
CA ASP A 23 11.33 10.93 8.69
C ASP A 23 12.51 9.95 8.70
N ILE A 24 12.25 8.65 8.52
CA ILE A 24 13.33 7.65 8.49
C ILE A 24 14.18 7.78 7.24
N ASN A 25 13.62 8.14 6.09
CA ASN A 25 14.39 8.37 4.87
C ASN A 25 15.30 9.59 5.01
N LYS A 26 14.84 10.66 5.65
CA LYS A 26 15.67 11.81 5.99
C LYS A 26 16.83 11.38 6.89
N SER A 27 16.55 10.65 7.98
CA SER A 27 17.58 10.14 8.90
C SER A 27 18.62 9.26 8.20
N ILE A 28 18.19 8.39 7.28
CA ILE A 28 19.08 7.57 6.45
C ILE A 28 19.96 8.44 5.55
N GLY A 29 19.38 9.49 4.94
CA GLY A 29 20.09 10.45 4.11
C GLY A 29 21.18 11.17 4.91
N ASP A 30 20.83 11.70 6.07
CA ASP A 30 21.73 12.45 6.96
C ASP A 30 22.90 11.56 7.42
N ILE A 31 22.65 10.32 7.83
CA ILE A 31 23.70 9.38 8.26
C ILE A 31 24.64 9.04 7.08
N LYS A 32 24.09 8.81 5.88
CA LYS A 32 24.91 8.55 4.70
C LYS A 32 25.79 9.74 4.34
N PHE A 33 25.22 10.94 4.38
CA PHE A 33 25.94 12.17 4.09
C PHE A 33 27.11 12.36 5.06
N GLN A 34 26.91 12.18 6.36
CA GLN A 34 27.97 12.23 7.37
C GLN A 34 29.06 11.17 7.15
N LEU A 35 28.67 9.95 6.78
CA LEU A 35 29.63 8.88 6.51
C LEU A 35 30.51 9.15 5.28
N GLU A 36 29.97 9.83 4.27
CA GLU A 36 30.62 10.00 2.97
C GLU A 36 31.38 11.33 2.83
N TYR A 37 30.82 12.42 3.36
CA TYR A 37 31.30 13.78 3.09
C TYR A 37 31.75 14.55 4.34
N GLU A 38 31.22 14.20 5.53
CA GLU A 38 31.55 14.89 6.79
C GLU A 38 31.88 13.90 7.93
N PRO A 39 32.94 13.08 7.81
CA PRO A 39 33.31 12.16 8.86
C PRO A 39 33.80 12.94 10.09
N VAL A 40 33.01 12.92 11.16
CA VAL A 40 33.25 13.73 12.38
C VAL A 40 34.07 12.99 13.45
N GLY A 41 34.43 11.73 13.20
CA GLY A 41 35.10 10.89 14.20
C GLY A 41 35.93 9.75 13.61
N GLY A 42 36.59 9.00 14.50
CA GLY A 42 37.40 7.84 14.14
C GLY A 42 36.57 6.56 13.91
N ASP A 43 37.26 5.41 13.84
CA ASP A 43 36.66 4.12 13.48
C ASP A 43 35.45 3.71 14.35
N GLU A 44 35.51 3.97 15.66
CA GLU A 44 34.39 3.71 16.58
C GLU A 44 33.13 4.51 16.24
N TRP A 45 33.29 5.79 15.89
CA TRP A 45 32.17 6.62 15.44
C TRP A 45 31.59 6.09 14.13
N ARG A 46 32.47 5.73 13.18
CA ARG A 46 32.07 5.19 11.88
C ARG A 46 31.29 3.89 12.03
N HIS A 47 31.78 2.94 12.85
CA HIS A 47 31.11 1.68 13.10
C HIS A 47 29.73 1.89 13.75
N SER A 48 29.64 2.85 14.66
CA SER A 48 28.38 3.24 15.30
C SER A 48 27.37 3.84 14.30
N ALA A 49 27.84 4.72 13.40
CA ALA A 49 27.03 5.32 12.34
C ALA A 49 26.56 4.27 11.31
N GLU A 50 27.42 3.34 10.90
CA GLU A 50 27.07 2.22 10.02
C GLU A 50 26.01 1.31 10.67
N ARG A 51 26.14 1.04 11.97
CA ARG A 51 25.13 0.28 12.74
C ARG A 51 23.80 1.04 12.81
N ALA A 52 23.82 2.34 13.05
CA ALA A 52 22.61 3.17 13.05
C ALA A 52 21.92 3.15 11.67
N LEU A 53 22.70 3.27 10.59
CA LEU A 53 22.19 3.17 9.22
C LEU A 53 21.50 1.82 8.95
N PHE A 54 22.12 0.71 9.40
CA PHE A 54 21.53 -0.62 9.28
C PHE A 54 20.18 -0.72 10.00
N VAL A 55 20.10 -0.22 11.23
CA VAL A 55 18.86 -0.20 12.01
C VAL A 55 17.79 0.65 11.32
N CYS A 56 18.14 1.84 10.83
CA CYS A 56 17.19 2.71 10.14
C CYS A 56 16.63 2.06 8.86
N LYS A 57 17.48 1.36 8.09
CA LYS A 57 17.04 0.60 6.91
C LYS A 57 16.05 -0.51 7.28
N LYS A 58 16.29 -1.23 8.38
CA LYS A 58 15.35 -2.26 8.88
C LYS A 58 14.02 -1.64 9.29
N VAL A 59 14.05 -0.56 10.05
CA VAL A 59 12.85 0.18 10.47
C VAL A 59 12.05 0.64 9.24
N ARG A 60 12.72 1.21 8.24
CA ARG A 60 12.08 1.62 6.98
C ARG A 60 11.36 0.46 6.29
N LEU A 61 11.98 -0.72 6.24
CA LEU A 61 11.36 -1.91 5.65
C LEU A 61 10.07 -2.27 6.41
N SER A 62 10.13 -2.33 7.75
CA SER A 62 8.95 -2.65 8.56
C SER A 62 7.81 -1.64 8.40
N ILE A 63 8.11 -0.34 8.26
CA ILE A 63 7.07 0.67 7.98
C ILE A 63 6.45 0.44 6.60
N SER A 64 7.26 0.14 5.58
CA SER A 64 6.78 -0.19 4.23
C SER A 64 5.88 -1.42 4.21
N ASP A 65 6.23 -2.47 4.95
CA ASP A 65 5.41 -3.68 5.07
C ASP A 65 4.04 -3.36 5.68
N LYS A 66 4.01 -2.57 6.76
CA LYS A 66 2.75 -2.13 7.39
C LYS A 66 1.91 -1.26 6.45
N LEU A 67 2.54 -0.36 5.71
CA LEU A 67 1.87 0.46 4.70
C LEU A 67 1.21 -0.39 3.61
N ALA A 68 1.89 -1.44 3.14
CA ALA A 68 1.34 -2.35 2.13
C ALA A 68 0.08 -3.05 2.64
N ILE A 69 0.09 -3.53 3.89
CA ILE A 69 -1.07 -4.14 4.55
C ILE A 69 -2.23 -3.15 4.63
N LEU A 70 -1.98 -1.92 5.10
CA LEU A 70 -3.02 -0.90 5.24
C LEU A 70 -3.63 -0.51 3.88
N ARG A 71 -2.81 -0.35 2.84
CA ARG A 71 -3.31 -0.05 1.48
C ARG A 71 -4.13 -1.19 0.89
N GLN A 72 -3.75 -2.43 1.15
CA GLN A 72 -4.52 -3.59 0.72
C GLN A 72 -5.88 -3.64 1.43
N ALA A 73 -5.91 -3.39 2.75
CA ALA A 73 -7.16 -3.32 3.51
C ALA A 73 -8.08 -2.18 3.02
N GLU A 74 -7.53 -1.00 2.71
CA GLU A 74 -8.30 0.12 2.15
C GLU A 74 -8.87 -0.22 0.77
N LYS A 75 -8.08 -0.86 -0.10
CA LYS A 75 -8.54 -1.34 -1.41
C LYS A 75 -9.71 -2.32 -1.26
N GLU A 76 -9.58 -3.31 -0.38
CA GLU A 76 -10.64 -4.29 -0.13
C GLU A 76 -11.90 -3.65 0.42
N GLN A 77 -11.76 -2.69 1.33
CA GLN A 77 -12.90 -1.95 1.89
C GLN A 77 -13.60 -1.12 0.82
N ASN A 78 -12.85 -0.45 -0.07
CA ASN A 78 -13.41 0.30 -1.18
C ASN A 78 -14.13 -0.61 -2.17
N VAL A 79 -13.56 -1.77 -2.53
CA VAL A 79 -14.24 -2.77 -3.37
C VAL A 79 -15.54 -3.24 -2.74
N LYS A 80 -15.53 -3.60 -1.45
CA LYS A 80 -16.74 -4.02 -0.72
C LYS A 80 -17.80 -2.91 -0.71
N MET A 81 -17.40 -1.66 -0.50
CA MET A 81 -18.31 -0.51 -0.53
C MET A 81 -18.93 -0.32 -1.92
N HIS A 82 -18.12 -0.37 -2.98
CA HIS A 82 -18.61 -0.26 -4.36
C HIS A 82 -19.55 -1.40 -4.75
N MET A 83 -19.21 -2.65 -4.39
CA MET A 83 -20.09 -3.81 -4.59
C MET A 83 -21.42 -3.59 -3.88
N ARG A 84 -21.40 -3.16 -2.62
CA ARG A 84 -22.61 -2.91 -1.84
C ARG A 84 -23.48 -1.80 -2.46
N VAL A 85 -22.88 -0.70 -2.91
CA VAL A 85 -23.61 0.39 -3.59
C VAL A 85 -24.24 -0.12 -4.89
N ASN A 86 -23.51 -0.91 -5.67
CA ASN A 86 -24.03 -1.50 -6.90
C ASN A 86 -25.18 -2.47 -6.62
N ASP A 87 -25.11 -3.29 -5.58
CA ASP A 87 -26.19 -4.22 -5.21
C ASP A 87 -27.49 -3.47 -4.89
N TYR A 88 -27.41 -2.37 -4.12
CA TYR A 88 -28.58 -1.53 -3.85
C TYR A 88 -29.08 -0.84 -5.11
N LEU A 89 -28.19 -0.29 -5.94
CA LEU A 89 -28.56 0.35 -7.21
C LEU A 89 -29.29 -0.63 -8.13
N VAL A 90 -28.80 -1.86 -8.27
CA VAL A 90 -29.42 -2.92 -9.07
C VAL A 90 -30.82 -3.22 -8.54
N LYS A 91 -31.00 -3.37 -7.22
CA LYS A 91 -32.31 -3.59 -6.61
C LYS A 91 -33.28 -2.44 -6.88
N GLU A 92 -32.84 -1.20 -6.74
CA GLU A 92 -33.67 -0.03 -7.01
C GLU A 92 -34.05 0.05 -8.50
N LEU A 93 -33.11 -0.21 -9.40
CA LEU A 93 -33.37 -0.22 -10.85
C LEU A 93 -34.35 -1.31 -11.24
N MET A 94 -34.26 -2.51 -10.64
CA MET A 94 -35.21 -3.60 -10.89
C MET A 94 -36.66 -3.20 -10.58
N MET A 95 -36.88 -2.31 -9.61
CA MET A 95 -38.23 -1.82 -9.30
C MET A 95 -38.75 -0.79 -10.31
N GLN A 96 -37.86 -0.17 -11.09
CA GLN A 96 -38.20 0.89 -12.05
C GLN A 96 -38.30 0.38 -13.49
N VAL A 97 -37.55 -0.67 -13.84
CA VAL A 97 -37.50 -1.19 -15.22
C VAL A 97 -38.37 -2.44 -15.39
N SER A 98 -38.75 -2.73 -16.64
CA SER A 98 -39.43 -3.98 -16.95
C SER A 98 -38.49 -5.19 -16.80
N GLU A 99 -39.05 -6.35 -16.45
CA GLU A 99 -38.29 -7.59 -16.24
C GLU A 99 -37.48 -8.01 -17.48
N SER A 100 -38.04 -7.81 -18.68
CA SER A 100 -37.35 -8.15 -19.94
C SER A 100 -36.13 -7.26 -20.17
N THR A 101 -36.24 -5.96 -19.90
CA THR A 101 -35.11 -5.01 -19.96
C THR A 101 -34.02 -5.43 -18.99
N PHE A 102 -34.39 -5.76 -17.75
CA PHE A 102 -33.42 -6.17 -16.74
C PHE A 102 -32.66 -7.44 -17.14
N LYS A 103 -33.38 -8.47 -17.63
CA LYS A 103 -32.78 -9.73 -18.09
C LYS A 103 -31.79 -9.52 -19.23
N GLU A 104 -32.11 -8.65 -20.19
CA GLU A 104 -31.20 -8.34 -21.30
C GLU A 104 -29.96 -7.58 -20.83
N CYS A 105 -30.11 -6.61 -19.92
CA CYS A 105 -28.98 -5.92 -19.29
C CYS A 105 -28.08 -6.89 -18.52
N ALA A 106 -28.64 -7.82 -17.75
CA ALA A 106 -27.89 -8.84 -17.02
C ALA A 106 -27.12 -9.76 -17.98
N ARG A 107 -27.75 -10.20 -19.08
CA ARG A 107 -27.10 -11.00 -20.13
C ARG A 107 -25.89 -10.28 -20.72
N ILE A 108 -26.03 -8.99 -21.05
CA ILE A 108 -24.95 -8.16 -21.59
C ILE A 108 -23.84 -7.97 -20.54
N ALA A 109 -24.20 -7.72 -19.28
CA ALA A 109 -23.24 -7.54 -18.19
C ALA A 109 -22.39 -8.81 -17.98
N HIS A 110 -23.01 -9.99 -17.99
CA HIS A 110 -22.28 -11.27 -17.89
C HIS A 110 -21.30 -11.49 -19.04
N LEU A 111 -21.72 -11.21 -20.28
CA LEU A 111 -20.83 -11.34 -21.45
C LEU A 111 -19.62 -10.41 -21.34
N LYS A 112 -19.82 -9.18 -20.86
CA LYS A 112 -18.73 -8.21 -20.69
C LYS A 112 -17.84 -8.54 -19.50
N GLY A 113 -18.41 -8.98 -18.38
CA GLY A 113 -17.68 -9.36 -17.17
C GLY A 113 -16.72 -10.53 -17.42
N ASN A 114 -17.22 -11.62 -17.99
CA ASN A 114 -16.40 -12.78 -18.34
C ASN A 114 -15.30 -12.45 -19.37
N SER A 115 -15.57 -11.49 -20.27
CA SER A 115 -14.56 -11.03 -21.22
C SER A 115 -13.43 -10.25 -20.55
N LEU A 116 -13.70 -9.49 -19.47
CA LEU A 116 -12.68 -8.71 -18.75
C LEU A 116 -11.82 -9.59 -17.84
N GLU A 117 -12.40 -10.58 -17.15
CA GLU A 117 -11.65 -11.49 -16.26
C GLU A 117 -10.52 -12.22 -17.02
N LEU A 118 -10.77 -12.65 -18.26
CA LEU A 118 -9.78 -13.26 -19.15
C LEU A 118 -8.62 -12.32 -19.54
N TYR A 119 -8.84 -11.00 -19.56
CA TYR A 119 -7.78 -10.02 -19.82
C TYR A 119 -6.96 -9.70 -18.57
N GLN A 120 -7.57 -9.72 -17.39
CA GLN A 120 -6.88 -9.46 -16.13
C GLN A 120 -5.92 -10.60 -15.75
N GLU A 121 -6.34 -11.86 -15.91
CA GLU A 121 -5.50 -13.05 -15.64
C GLU A 121 -4.21 -13.06 -16.49
N GLY A 122 -4.30 -12.67 -17.76
CA GLY A 122 -3.13 -12.59 -18.64
C GLY A 122 -2.14 -11.47 -18.30
N ILE A 123 -2.56 -10.42 -17.58
CA ILE A 123 -1.68 -9.34 -17.11
C ILE A 123 -0.99 -9.74 -15.79
N ASP A 124 -1.70 -10.43 -14.90
CA ASP A 124 -1.12 -10.90 -13.62
C ASP A 124 -0.09 -12.02 -13.84
N GLU A 125 -0.25 -12.87 -14.86
CA GLU A 125 0.78 -13.84 -15.28
C GLU A 125 2.07 -13.16 -15.78
N GLN A 126 1.97 -12.03 -16.49
CA GLN A 126 3.13 -11.29 -17.02
C GLN A 126 3.89 -10.50 -15.94
N ARG A 127 3.26 -10.25 -14.79
CA ARG A 127 3.85 -9.48 -13.68
C ARG A 127 4.63 -10.36 -12.68
N ASN A 128 4.45 -11.67 -12.76
CA ASN A 128 5.10 -12.68 -11.91
C ASN A 128 6.30 -13.38 -12.60
N VAL A 129 6.79 -12.84 -13.72
CA VAL A 129 8.02 -13.28 -14.43
C VAL A 129 9.14 -12.26 -14.28
#